data_AF-A0A6I8LQ69-F1
#
_entry.id   AF-A0A6I8LQ69-F1
#
_cell.length_a   1.000
_cell.length_b   1.000
_cell.length_c   1.000
_cell.angle_alpha   90.00
_cell.angle_beta   90.00
_cell.angle_gamma   90.00
#
_symmetry.space_group_name_H-M   'P 1'
#
loop_
_entity.id
_entity.type
_entity.pdbx_description
1 polymer ?
#
loop_
_entity_poly.entity_id
_entity_poly.type
_entity_poly.pdbx_seq_one_letter_code
_entity_poly.pdbx_strand_id
1 'polypeptide(L)'
;MSEKCQCGDHHAWASPNPQDQPAAARQPLLASTLAGEDHAEDGGRIDPTDRVTCRTHRRWLHDCVSSPVHTNPAIGYRWCRSCDHQALVAVDELTGDVAIHCGLCGRSPRSRANLELVELCRRSLVLAREGRFPETAAA
;
A
#
# COMPACT_ATOMS: atom_id res chain seq x y z
N MET A 1 5.20 -28.72 -36.62
CA MET A 1 5.16 -27.25 -36.84
C MET A 1 4.55 -26.65 -35.59
N SER A 2 5.25 -25.69 -35.00
CA SER A 2 5.32 -25.38 -33.56
C SER A 2 4.01 -25.11 -32.82
N GLU A 3 3.94 -25.67 -31.61
CA GLU A 3 3.03 -25.31 -30.52
C GLU A 3 3.13 -23.81 -30.23
N LYS A 4 2.00 -23.11 -30.25
CA LYS A 4 1.89 -21.74 -29.77
C LYS A 4 1.50 -21.80 -28.30
N CYS A 5 2.44 -21.46 -27.41
CA CYS A 5 2.13 -21.13 -26.02
C CYS A 5 1.06 -20.04 -26.00
N GLN A 6 -0.13 -20.36 -25.47
CA GLN A 6 -1.15 -19.38 -25.12
C GLN A 6 -0.76 -18.71 -23.80
N CYS A 7 0.18 -17.79 -23.88
CA CYS A 7 0.38 -16.80 -22.84
C CYS A 7 -0.68 -15.69 -23.06
N GLY A 8 -1.86 -15.91 -22.48
CA GLY A 8 -2.96 -14.93 -22.51
C GLY A 8 -2.53 -13.61 -21.88
N ASP A 9 -2.68 -12.54 -22.66
CA ASP A 9 -3.03 -11.18 -22.26
C ASP A 9 -2.44 -10.65 -20.94
N HIS A 10 -1.15 -10.33 -20.95
CA HIS A 10 -0.41 -9.71 -19.83
C HIS A 10 -0.73 -8.21 -19.64
N HIS A 11 -1.72 -7.69 -20.38
CA HIS A 11 -2.05 -6.26 -20.42
C HIS A 11 -3.55 -5.99 -20.20
N ALA A 12 -4.23 -6.85 -19.44
CA ALA A 12 -5.48 -6.47 -18.81
C ALA A 12 -5.15 -5.67 -17.53
N TRP A 13 -5.21 -4.35 -17.65
CA TRP A 13 -5.23 -3.40 -16.53
C TRP A 13 -6.40 -3.87 -15.66
N ALA A 14 -6.07 -4.53 -14.55
CA ALA A 14 -6.97 -5.36 -13.79
C ALA A 14 -8.29 -4.62 -13.50
N SER A 15 -9.40 -5.16 -14.00
CA SER A 15 -10.73 -4.73 -13.56
C SER A 15 -10.75 -4.74 -12.03
N PRO A 16 -11.17 -3.65 -11.35
CA PRO A 16 -11.16 -3.60 -9.90
C PRO A 16 -11.95 -4.77 -9.33
N ASN A 17 -11.37 -5.45 -8.34
CA ASN A 17 -11.99 -6.59 -7.67
C ASN A 17 -13.28 -6.10 -7.01
N PRO A 18 -14.42 -6.82 -7.08
CA PRO A 18 -15.63 -6.46 -6.33
C PRO A 18 -15.40 -6.24 -4.82
N GLN A 19 -14.35 -6.84 -4.26
CA GLN A 19 -13.89 -6.64 -2.87
C GLN A 19 -13.12 -5.32 -2.65
N ASP A 20 -12.77 -4.60 -3.72
CA ASP A 20 -12.26 -3.22 -3.68
C ASP A 20 -13.36 -2.21 -3.34
N GLN A 21 -14.64 -2.63 -3.30
CA GLN A 21 -15.73 -1.77 -2.81
C GLN A 21 -15.36 -1.17 -1.45
N PRO A 22 -15.41 0.18 -1.31
CA PRO A 22 -15.10 0.81 -0.05
C PRO A 22 -16.11 0.31 0.98
N ALA A 23 -15.62 -0.40 2.00
CA ALA A 23 -16.43 -0.73 3.16
C ALA A 23 -17.13 0.54 3.66
N ALA A 24 -18.43 0.46 3.92
CA ALA A 24 -19.28 1.59 4.27
C ALA A 24 -18.72 2.41 5.45
N ALA A 25 -18.90 3.74 5.38
CA ALA A 25 -18.56 4.75 6.38
C ALA A 25 -17.19 4.55 7.06
N ARG A 26 -16.12 4.50 6.25
CA ARG A 26 -14.74 4.57 6.76
C ARG A 26 -14.57 5.91 7.49
N GLN A 27 -14.43 5.80 8.82
CA GLN A 27 -13.93 6.78 9.80
C GLN A 27 -13.78 8.21 9.26
N PRO A 28 -14.45 9.23 9.84
CA PRO A 28 -14.29 10.63 9.46
C PRO A 28 -12.83 11.07 9.27
N LEU A 29 -11.91 10.47 10.04
CA LEU A 29 -10.47 10.66 9.89
C LEU A 29 -9.92 10.23 8.52
N LEU A 30 -10.29 9.07 7.98
CA LEU A 30 -9.80 8.66 6.66
C LEU A 30 -10.22 9.65 5.57
N ALA A 31 -11.48 10.08 5.61
CA ALA A 31 -12.01 11.02 4.62
C ALA A 31 -11.30 12.38 4.71
N SER A 32 -11.07 12.90 5.91
CA SER A 32 -10.34 14.15 6.12
C SER A 32 -8.85 14.03 5.77
N THR A 33 -8.20 12.91 6.09
CA THR A 33 -6.80 12.65 5.71
C THR A 33 -6.65 12.55 4.19
N LEU A 34 -7.53 11.82 3.50
CA LEU A 34 -7.53 11.74 2.03
C LEU A 34 -7.62 13.12 1.39
N ALA A 35 -8.58 13.94 1.83
CA ALA A 35 -8.78 15.29 1.30
C ALA A 35 -7.61 16.22 1.63
N GLY A 36 -7.06 16.11 2.85
CA GLY A 36 -5.89 16.88 3.28
C GLY A 36 -4.64 16.55 2.48
N GLU A 37 -4.38 15.26 2.22
CA GLU A 37 -3.28 14.82 1.37
C GLU A 37 -3.45 15.25 -0.08
N ASP A 38 -4.66 15.11 -0.65
CA ASP A 38 -4.93 15.55 -2.04
C ASP A 38 -4.63 17.06 -2.18
N HIS A 39 -5.09 17.89 -1.23
CA HIS A 39 -4.79 19.33 -1.24
C HIS A 39 -3.30 19.65 -0.99
N ALA A 40 -2.61 18.86 -0.17
CA ALA A 40 -1.18 19.02 0.08
C ALA A 40 -0.34 18.66 -1.15
N GLU A 41 -0.69 17.59 -1.86
CA GLU A 41 -0.05 17.21 -3.12
C GLU A 41 -0.27 18.26 -4.22
N ASP A 42 -1.51 18.75 -4.40
CA ASP A 42 -1.82 19.79 -5.38
C ASP A 42 -1.02 21.08 -5.11
N GLY A 43 -0.76 21.36 -3.83
CA GLY A 43 0.07 22.47 -3.38
C GLY A 43 1.58 22.19 -3.36
N GLY A 44 2.04 21.02 -3.79
CA GLY A 44 3.46 20.62 -3.80
C GLY A 44 4.10 20.46 -2.43
N ARG A 45 3.29 20.26 -1.36
CA ARG A 45 3.77 20.16 0.02
C ARG A 45 4.20 18.75 0.42
N ILE A 46 3.70 17.72 -0.27
CA ILE A 46 4.09 16.33 -0.08
C ILE A 46 4.27 15.65 -1.45
N ASP A 47 5.15 14.65 -1.52
CA ASP A 47 5.27 13.81 -2.70
C ASP A 47 4.15 12.75 -2.71
N PRO A 48 3.64 12.31 -3.88
CA PRO A 48 2.68 11.21 -3.96
C PRO A 48 3.13 9.91 -3.30
N THR A 49 4.44 9.70 -3.16
CA THR A 49 5.03 8.55 -2.48
C THR A 49 5.06 8.69 -0.95
N ASP A 50 4.82 9.89 -0.41
CA ASP A 50 4.83 10.16 1.04
C ASP A 50 3.46 9.97 1.72
N ARG A 51 2.43 9.62 0.95
CA ARG A 51 1.07 9.45 1.47
C ARG A 51 0.95 8.29 2.46
N VAL A 52 0.15 8.49 3.50
CA VAL A 52 -0.30 7.45 4.41
C VAL A 52 -1.67 6.88 4.02
N THR A 53 -2.34 7.48 3.03
CA THR A 53 -3.52 6.92 2.38
C THR A 53 -3.25 6.56 0.93
N CYS A 54 -4.06 5.66 0.38
CA CYS A 54 -3.99 5.29 -1.01
C CYS A 54 -5.03 6.07 -1.81
N ARG A 55 -4.56 6.92 -2.73
CA ARG A 55 -5.40 7.63 -3.70
C ARG A 55 -6.29 6.68 -4.52
N THR A 56 -5.70 5.61 -5.06
CA THR A 56 -6.36 4.71 -6.02
C THR A 56 -7.55 3.98 -5.41
N HIS A 57 -7.39 3.40 -4.21
CA HIS A 57 -8.45 2.63 -3.56
C HIS A 57 -9.26 3.47 -2.55
N ARG A 58 -8.83 4.71 -2.26
CA ARG A 58 -9.37 5.58 -1.21
C ARG A 58 -9.42 4.89 0.16
N ARG A 59 -8.32 4.19 0.48
CA ARG A 59 -8.13 3.41 1.73
C ARG A 59 -6.91 3.91 2.50
N TRP A 60 -6.72 3.42 3.72
CA TRP A 60 -5.41 3.56 4.36
C TRP A 60 -4.36 2.81 3.54
N LEU A 61 -3.11 3.28 3.50
CA LEU A 61 -2.05 2.63 2.72
C LEU A 61 -1.87 1.17 3.15
N HIS A 62 -1.86 0.90 4.45
CA HIS A 62 -1.69 -0.47 4.99
C HIS A 62 -2.79 -1.43 4.55
N ASP A 63 -4.02 -0.97 4.28
CA ASP A 63 -5.13 -1.81 3.80
C ASP A 63 -4.95 -2.32 2.37
N CYS A 64 -4.09 -1.67 1.58
CA CYS A 64 -3.99 -1.94 0.14
C CYS A 64 -2.57 -2.18 -0.35
N VAL A 65 -1.53 -1.97 0.48
CA VAL A 65 -0.12 -2.11 0.10
C VAL A 65 0.19 -3.49 -0.53
N SER A 66 -0.51 -4.54 -0.13
CA SER A 66 -0.33 -5.89 -0.69
C SER A 66 -0.90 -6.05 -2.10
N SER A 67 -1.75 -5.13 -2.57
CA SER A 67 -2.32 -5.12 -3.93
C SER A 67 -1.22 -5.03 -4.99
N PRO A 68 -1.25 -5.86 -6.06
CA PRO A 68 -0.30 -5.78 -7.16
C PRO A 68 -0.21 -4.40 -7.82
N VAL A 69 -1.27 -3.59 -7.73
CA VAL A 69 -1.31 -2.20 -8.24
C VAL A 69 -0.20 -1.32 -7.64
N HIS A 70 0.27 -1.64 -6.43
CA HIS A 70 1.29 -0.86 -5.72
C HIS A 70 2.70 -1.43 -5.82
N THR A 71 2.90 -2.44 -6.66
CA THR A 71 4.25 -2.90 -7.00
C THR A 71 4.83 -2.01 -8.09
N ASN A 72 6.01 -1.45 -7.85
CA ASN A 72 6.72 -0.63 -8.83
C ASN A 72 8.20 -1.04 -8.88
N PRO A 73 8.62 -1.83 -9.90
CA PRO A 73 10.00 -2.25 -10.06
C PRO A 73 10.98 -1.09 -10.30
N ALA A 74 10.54 -0.03 -10.99
CA ALA A 74 11.39 1.11 -11.34
C ALA A 74 11.86 1.88 -10.11
N ILE A 75 10.94 2.13 -9.17
CA ILE A 75 11.25 2.79 -7.89
C ILE A 75 11.79 1.76 -6.87
N GLY A 76 11.40 0.49 -7.03
CA GLY A 76 11.77 -0.61 -6.15
C GLY A 76 10.80 -0.84 -5.00
N TYR A 77 9.56 -0.33 -5.10
CA TYR A 77 8.49 -0.64 -4.17
C TYR A 77 8.00 -2.05 -4.36
N ARG A 78 8.02 -2.81 -3.27
CA ARG A 78 7.67 -4.22 -3.23
C ARG A 78 8.43 -5.02 -4.28
N TRP A 79 9.73 -4.74 -4.41
CA TRP A 79 10.58 -5.42 -5.39
C TRP A 79 11.81 -6.03 -4.73
N CYS A 80 12.10 -7.29 -5.09
CA CYS A 80 13.35 -7.96 -4.76
C CYS A 80 14.30 -7.86 -5.95
N ARG A 81 15.28 -6.95 -5.89
CA ARG A 81 16.26 -6.76 -6.98
C ARG A 81 17.11 -7.99 -7.26
N SER A 82 17.40 -8.81 -6.25
CA SER A 82 18.22 -10.03 -6.43
C SER A 82 17.50 -11.12 -7.22
N CYS A 83 16.17 -11.20 -7.11
CA CYS A 83 15.36 -12.21 -7.77
C CYS A 83 14.58 -11.66 -8.96
N ASP A 84 14.69 -10.35 -9.20
CA ASP A 84 13.87 -9.57 -10.12
C ASP A 84 12.39 -9.94 -10.02
N HIS A 85 11.87 -9.88 -8.79
CA HIS A 85 10.55 -10.41 -8.47
C HIS A 85 9.78 -9.55 -7.48
N GLN A 86 8.45 -9.59 -7.59
CA GLN A 86 7.54 -8.92 -6.66
C GLN A 86 7.73 -9.46 -5.24
N ALA A 87 7.85 -8.54 -4.30
CA ALA A 87 7.89 -8.85 -2.88
C ALA A 87 6.48 -8.83 -2.29
N LEU A 88 6.24 -9.79 -1.40
CA LEU A 88 5.03 -9.91 -0.61
C LEU A 88 5.12 -8.98 0.60
N VAL A 89 3.98 -8.45 1.02
CA VAL A 89 3.87 -7.56 2.19
C VAL A 89 2.89 -8.20 3.16
N ALA A 90 3.32 -8.34 4.40
CA ALA A 90 2.49 -8.76 5.51
C ALA A 90 2.32 -7.58 6.46
N VAL A 91 1.08 -7.33 6.87
CA VAL A 91 0.70 -6.27 7.80
C VAL A 91 0.03 -6.94 8.98
N ASP A 92 0.61 -6.76 10.17
CA ASP A 92 0.00 -7.12 11.43
C ASP A 92 -0.64 -5.87 12.04
N GLU A 93 -1.95 -5.75 11.88
CA GLU A 93 -2.71 -4.61 12.39
C GLU A 93 -2.86 -4.60 13.91
N LEU A 94 -2.57 -5.69 14.61
CA LEU A 94 -2.64 -5.79 16.06
C LEU A 94 -1.35 -5.24 16.69
N THR A 95 -0.19 -5.75 16.27
CA THR A 95 1.11 -5.31 16.79
C THR A 95 1.57 -4.02 16.13
N GLY A 96 1.13 -3.74 14.90
CA GLY A 96 1.60 -2.62 14.08
C GLY A 96 2.82 -2.98 13.24
N ASP A 97 3.20 -4.25 13.19
CA ASP A 97 4.34 -4.70 12.41
C ASP A 97 4.02 -4.81 10.92
N VAL A 98 5.01 -4.45 10.10
CA VAL A 98 4.93 -4.53 8.64
C VAL A 98 6.22 -5.16 8.15
N ALA A 99 6.08 -6.23 7.37
CA ALA A 99 7.20 -7.00 6.85
C ALA A 99 7.09 -7.19 5.33
N ILE A 100 8.23 -7.03 4.65
CA ILE A 100 8.36 -7.29 3.22
C ILE A 100 9.29 -8.49 3.02
N HIS A 101 8.87 -9.46 2.21
CA HIS A 101 9.65 -10.66 1.90
C HIS A 101 9.55 -11.04 0.42
N CYS A 102 10.63 -11.58 -0.13
CA CYS A 102 10.62 -12.11 -1.48
C CYS A 102 9.96 -13.49 -1.51
N GLY A 103 8.96 -13.68 -2.38
CA GLY A 103 8.28 -14.96 -2.55
C GLY A 103 9.18 -16.08 -3.13
N LEU A 104 10.34 -15.73 -3.71
CA LEU A 104 11.27 -16.69 -4.30
C LEU A 104 12.43 -17.07 -3.36
N CYS A 105 13.15 -16.08 -2.82
CA CYS A 105 14.31 -16.35 -1.98
C CYS A 105 14.05 -16.29 -0.47
N GLY A 106 12.83 -15.93 -0.04
CA GLY A 106 12.44 -15.80 1.36
C GLY A 106 13.09 -14.63 2.11
N ARG A 107 14.09 -13.94 1.53
CA ARG A 107 14.77 -12.81 2.17
C ARG A 107 13.90 -11.56 2.15
N SER A 108 14.05 -10.72 3.17
CA SER A 108 13.50 -9.37 3.19
C SER A 108 14.34 -8.41 2.35
N PRO A 109 13.83 -7.87 1.23
CA PRO A 109 14.56 -6.91 0.43
C PRO A 109 14.74 -5.60 1.21
N ARG A 110 15.98 -5.15 1.41
CA ARG A 110 16.33 -3.95 2.21
C ARG A 110 16.65 -2.72 1.35
N SER A 111 16.07 -2.61 0.16
CA SER A 111 16.19 -1.38 -0.63
C SER A 111 15.56 -0.21 0.13
N ARG A 112 16.10 0.99 -0.08
CA ARG A 112 15.57 2.23 0.52
C ARG A 112 14.05 2.35 0.35
N ALA A 113 13.56 2.15 -0.87
CA ALA A 113 12.14 2.19 -1.20
C ALA A 113 11.29 1.21 -0.36
N ASN A 114 11.78 -0.01 -0.09
CA ASN A 114 11.03 -0.96 0.74
C ASN A 114 11.04 -0.57 2.22
N LEU A 115 12.14 0.00 2.72
CA LEU A 115 12.22 0.50 4.09
C LEU A 115 11.29 1.71 4.29
N GLU A 116 11.26 2.63 3.33
CA GLU A 116 10.34 3.78 3.32
C GLU A 116 8.88 3.32 3.27
N LEU A 117 8.56 2.32 2.43
CA LEU A 117 7.22 1.75 2.34
C LEU A 117 6.77 1.12 3.67
N VAL A 118 7.64 0.40 4.36
CA VAL A 118 7.37 -0.16 5.69
C VAL A 118 7.03 0.96 6.68
N GLU A 119 7.81 2.05 6.68
CA GLU A 119 7.58 3.19 7.57
C GLU A 119 6.28 3.94 7.26
N LEU A 120 5.96 4.13 5.98
CA LEU A 120 4.68 4.69 5.54
C LEU A 120 3.49 3.83 6.00
N CYS A 121 3.59 2.50 5.88
CA CYS A 121 2.54 1.60 6.35
C CYS A 121 2.37 1.67 7.87
N ARG A 122 3.47 1.78 8.64
CA ARG A 122 3.42 1.96 10.09
C ARG A 122 2.76 3.28 10.48
N ARG A 123 3.12 4.40 9.84
CA ARG A 123 2.46 5.70 10.05
C ARG A 123 0.98 5.64 9.72
N SER A 124 0.64 4.97 8.62
CA SER A 124 -0.75 4.72 8.21
C SER A 124 -1.55 3.95 9.28
N LEU A 125 -0.95 2.92 9.89
CA LEU A 125 -1.56 2.15 10.97
C LEU A 125 -1.80 2.99 12.23
N VAL A 126 -0.82 3.79 12.63
CA VAL A 126 -0.92 4.67 13.82
C VAL A 126 -2.09 5.64 13.65
N LEU A 127 -2.13 6.38 12.54
CA LEU A 127 -3.20 7.34 12.26
C LEU A 127 -4.58 6.66 12.19
N ALA A 128 -4.66 5.50 11.55
CA ALA A 128 -5.92 4.77 11.49
C ALA A 128 -6.41 4.27 12.87
N ARG A 129 -5.51 4.04 13.83
CA ARG A 129 -5.87 3.68 15.21
C ARG A 129 -6.36 4.90 15.99
N GLU A 130 -5.75 6.07 15.80
CA GLU A 130 -6.24 7.34 16.40
C GLU A 130 -7.67 7.65 15.98
N GLY A 131 -8.01 7.38 14.72
CA GLY A 131 -9.39 7.55 14.21
C GLY A 131 -10.39 6.50 14.71
N ARG A 132 -9.91 5.37 15.25
CA ARG A 132 -10.75 4.32 15.87
C ARG A 132 -11.08 4.63 17.32
N PHE A 133 -10.15 5.27 18.03
CA PHE A 133 -10.30 5.68 19.42
C PHE A 133 -10.06 7.18 19.53
N PRO A 134 -11.01 8.03 19.08
CA PRO A 134 -10.90 9.46 19.32
C PRO A 134 -10.79 9.65 20.84
N GLU A 135 -9.77 10.37 21.27
CA GLU A 135 -9.41 10.62 22.67
C GLU A 135 -10.54 11.36 23.41
N THR A 136 -11.58 10.62 23.78
CA THR A 136 -12.76 11.08 24.53
C THR A 136 -12.89 10.27 25.82
N ALA A 137 -11.76 10.06 26.50
CA ALA A 137 -11.71 9.43 27.83
C ALA A 137 -10.56 9.97 28.69
N ALA A 138 -10.24 11.25 28.57
CA ALA A 138 -9.37 11.96 29.51
C ALA A 138 -9.95 13.34 29.79
N ALA A 139 -11.01 13.36 30.61
CA ALA A 139 -11.50 14.52 31.34
C ALA A 139 -11.88 14.06 32.75
#